data_AF-A0A7X9C5Y2-F1
#
_entry.id   AF-A0A7X9C5Y2-F1
#
_cell.length_a   1.000
_cell.length_b   1.000
_cell.length_c   1.000
_cell.angle_alpha   90.00
_cell.angle_beta   90.00
_cell.angle_gamma   90.00
#
_symmetry.space_group_name_H-M   'P 1'
#
loop_
_entity.id
_entity.type
_entity.pdbx_description
1 polymer ?
#
loop_
_entity_poly.entity_id
_entity_poly.type
_entity_poly.pdbx_seq_one_letter_code
_entity_poly.pdbx_strand_id
1 'polypeptide(L)'
;MKESFPDNISFFAQGWHPLPYWAKFFCALGYWTAIHNRTHKYRVSISAPVRDYAATFIVLGLTVGSIRFDSMSVHFETLCSLEYGTPLFYMDKLKRKKARFAGTEEHPVFNELAIKIRLESKESGGLTEYIARNRAHLVSVTEQDFTLPGNQKGYSIDANLDLISIFFGLDDPMSFISNSSYDSLIVGTLTTISEELKNTRFLVERGNVRTEGTLVDLVRPRCLIGEIGFHTDIISSTSSSGSIKSGFDPASVVVIDGANAFLRTNMDYSDHSQIVIFDRSERKYQDAITLINQEYLLGNFEKPNLDVIKPTKIPSGVLFSITTEQRGVYSGAAETY
;
A
#
# COMPACT_ATOMS: atom_id res chain seq x y z
N MET A 1 -16.68 -14.89 -2.46
CA MET A 1 -16.91 -13.54 -1.88
C MET A 1 -16.98 -12.58 -3.06
N LYS A 2 -18.02 -11.74 -3.20
CA LYS A 2 -18.12 -10.87 -4.40
C LYS A 2 -16.88 -9.96 -4.46
N GLU A 3 -16.14 -10.07 -5.55
CA GLU A 3 -14.79 -9.51 -5.77
C GLU A 3 -14.81 -8.03 -6.14
N SER A 4 -15.61 -7.23 -5.46
CA SER A 4 -15.78 -5.81 -5.79
C SER A 4 -15.34 -4.92 -4.63
N PHE A 5 -14.91 -3.71 -4.99
CA PHE A 5 -14.74 -2.61 -4.05
C PHE A 5 -16.04 -2.40 -3.24
N PRO A 6 -15.97 -2.04 -1.94
CA PRO A 6 -17.17 -1.90 -1.13
C PRO A 6 -18.13 -0.83 -1.70
N ASP A 7 -19.41 -1.14 -1.83
CA ASP A 7 -20.42 -0.23 -2.40
C ASP A 7 -21.08 0.68 -1.37
N ASN A 8 -20.90 0.36 -0.10
CA ASN A 8 -21.47 0.97 1.10
C ASN A 8 -20.59 2.10 1.68
N ILE A 9 -19.98 2.90 0.79
CA ILE A 9 -19.10 4.00 1.17
C ILE A 9 -19.79 5.32 0.81
N SER A 10 -19.88 6.19 1.81
CA SER A 10 -20.30 7.58 1.64
C SER A 10 -19.14 8.53 1.94
N PHE A 11 -19.13 9.69 1.30
CA PHE A 11 -18.17 10.77 1.53
C PHE A 11 -18.90 12.01 2.08
N PHE A 12 -18.19 12.83 2.85
CA PHE A 12 -18.76 14.05 3.42
C PHE A 12 -18.49 15.26 2.52
N ALA A 13 -19.53 15.80 1.89
CA ALA A 13 -19.48 17.06 1.15
C ALA A 13 -20.82 17.79 1.27
N GLN A 14 -20.94 18.69 2.25
CA GLN A 14 -22.22 19.32 2.65
C GLN A 14 -23.28 18.31 3.14
N GLY A 15 -22.82 17.17 3.66
CA GLY A 15 -23.66 16.03 4.05
C GLY A 15 -23.03 14.72 3.63
N TRP A 16 -23.63 13.60 4.04
CA TRP A 16 -23.21 12.27 3.62
C TRP A 16 -23.82 11.95 2.26
N HIS A 17 -22.96 11.72 1.27
CA HIS A 17 -23.36 11.35 -0.08
C HIS A 17 -22.71 10.02 -0.48
N PRO A 18 -23.39 9.18 -1.27
CA PRO A 18 -22.76 7.99 -1.85
C PRO A 18 -21.51 8.39 -2.64
N LEU A 19 -20.48 7.54 -2.61
CA LEU A 19 -19.26 7.79 -3.37
C LEU A 19 -19.60 8.03 -4.86
N PRO A 20 -19.17 9.16 -5.45
CA PRO A 20 -19.56 9.49 -6.80
C PRO A 20 -18.93 8.52 -7.78
N TYR A 21 -19.60 8.37 -8.93
CA TYR A 21 -19.24 7.37 -9.92
C TYR A 21 -17.77 7.46 -10.39
N TRP A 22 -17.24 8.67 -10.54
CA TRP A 22 -15.86 8.89 -10.95
C TRP A 22 -14.84 8.41 -9.91
N ALA A 23 -15.13 8.56 -8.61
CA ALA A 23 -14.28 8.08 -7.54
C ALA A 23 -14.29 6.55 -7.49
N LYS A 24 -15.47 5.93 -7.68
CA LYS A 24 -15.59 4.46 -7.84
C LYS A 24 -14.75 3.93 -9.00
N PHE A 25 -14.72 4.64 -10.14
CA PHE A 25 -13.86 4.29 -11.27
C PHE A 25 -12.38 4.29 -10.89
N PHE A 26 -11.91 5.32 -10.20
CA PHE A 26 -10.51 5.42 -9.75
C PHE A 26 -10.14 4.32 -8.75
N CYS A 27 -11.00 4.04 -7.76
CA CYS A 27 -10.81 2.91 -6.85
C CYS A 27 -10.75 1.57 -7.60
N ALA A 28 -11.67 1.36 -8.55
CA ALA A 28 -11.71 0.12 -9.34
C ALA A 28 -10.44 -0.05 -10.20
N LEU A 29 -9.94 1.03 -10.80
CA LEU A 29 -8.70 1.02 -11.56
C LEU A 29 -7.49 0.66 -10.68
N GLY A 30 -7.37 1.27 -9.51
CA GLY A 30 -6.31 0.94 -8.56
C GLY A 30 -6.37 -0.53 -8.13
N TYR A 31 -7.56 -0.99 -7.73
CA TYR A 31 -7.80 -2.39 -7.34
C TYR A 31 -7.43 -3.37 -8.45
N TRP A 32 -7.87 -3.10 -9.68
CA TRP A 32 -7.53 -3.92 -10.84
C TRP A 32 -6.02 -3.96 -11.07
N THR A 33 -5.34 -2.81 -10.97
CA THR A 33 -3.90 -2.74 -11.19
C THR A 33 -3.15 -3.55 -10.14
N ALA A 34 -3.50 -3.43 -8.85
CA ALA A 34 -2.87 -4.21 -7.77
C ALA A 34 -2.97 -5.72 -7.99
N ILE A 35 -4.14 -6.22 -8.44
CA ILE A 35 -4.34 -7.65 -8.73
C ILE A 35 -3.40 -8.16 -9.82
N HIS A 36 -3.22 -7.38 -10.88
CA HIS A 36 -2.52 -7.85 -12.08
C HIS A 36 -1.02 -7.48 -12.08
N ASN A 37 -0.59 -6.51 -11.26
CA ASN A 37 0.77 -5.98 -11.27
C ASN A 37 1.86 -7.03 -11.02
N ARG A 38 1.54 -8.16 -10.38
CA ARG A 38 2.53 -9.21 -10.11
C ARG A 38 3.02 -9.94 -11.37
N THR A 39 2.20 -10.01 -12.40
CA THR A 39 2.50 -10.77 -13.63
C THR A 39 2.91 -9.87 -14.78
N HIS A 40 2.42 -8.63 -14.77
CA HIS A 40 2.62 -7.68 -15.86
C HIS A 40 2.97 -6.31 -15.29
N LYS A 41 3.77 -5.57 -16.03
CA LYS A 41 4.00 -4.15 -15.81
C LYS A 41 2.99 -3.38 -16.64
N TYR A 42 2.15 -2.59 -15.99
CA TYR A 42 1.13 -1.77 -16.62
C TYR A 42 1.57 -0.32 -16.61
N ARG A 43 1.37 0.37 -17.74
CA ARG A 43 1.38 1.83 -17.78
C ARG A 43 0.01 2.32 -18.19
N VAL A 44 -0.67 2.92 -17.23
CA VAL A 44 -2.00 3.50 -17.37
C VAL A 44 -1.85 5.01 -17.47
N SER A 45 -2.48 5.63 -18.47
CA SER A 45 -2.47 7.09 -18.63
C SER A 45 -3.88 7.63 -18.63
N ILE A 46 -4.13 8.60 -17.76
CA ILE A 46 -5.43 9.22 -17.53
C ILE A 46 -5.32 10.70 -17.84
N SER A 47 -6.21 11.23 -18.68
CA SER A 47 -6.38 12.66 -18.89
C SER A 47 -7.76 13.06 -18.40
N ALA A 48 -7.83 13.77 -17.29
CA ALA A 48 -9.07 14.21 -16.65
C ALA A 48 -9.26 15.74 -16.80
N PRO A 49 -10.51 16.23 -16.80
CA PRO A 49 -10.77 17.67 -16.76
C PRO A 49 -10.18 18.36 -15.52
N VAL A 50 -10.24 17.68 -14.37
CA VAL A 50 -9.67 18.07 -13.07
C VAL A 50 -9.16 16.79 -12.40
N ARG A 51 -7.99 16.84 -11.75
CA ARG A 51 -7.36 15.66 -11.12
C ARG A 51 -7.69 15.44 -9.64
N ASP A 52 -8.33 16.40 -8.98
CA ASP A 52 -8.60 16.37 -7.53
C ASP A 52 -9.09 14.99 -7.08
N TYR A 53 -8.42 14.44 -6.07
CA TYR A 53 -8.69 13.13 -5.47
C TYR A 53 -8.47 11.89 -6.36
N ALA A 54 -8.13 12.03 -7.64
CA ALA A 54 -7.95 10.87 -8.53
C ALA A 54 -6.83 9.96 -8.01
N ALA A 55 -5.67 10.53 -7.64
CA ALA A 55 -4.54 9.77 -7.13
C ALA A 55 -4.88 9.05 -5.81
N THR A 56 -5.57 9.74 -4.89
CA THR A 56 -5.90 9.21 -3.57
C THR A 56 -6.94 8.09 -3.65
N PHE A 57 -7.92 8.17 -4.55
CA PHE A 57 -8.86 7.07 -4.80
C PHE A 57 -8.23 5.89 -5.54
N ILE A 58 -7.31 6.13 -6.49
CA ILE A 58 -6.55 5.05 -7.14
C ILE A 58 -5.74 4.29 -6.09
N VAL A 59 -5.04 5.01 -5.21
CA VAL A 59 -4.27 4.37 -4.14
C VAL A 59 -5.15 3.60 -3.17
N LEU A 60 -6.31 4.13 -2.78
CA LEU A 60 -7.25 3.35 -1.97
C LEU A 60 -7.60 2.02 -2.64
N GLY A 61 -7.85 2.05 -3.95
CA GLY A 61 -8.02 0.84 -4.76
C GLY A 61 -6.82 -0.11 -4.70
N LEU A 62 -5.61 0.43 -4.87
CA LEU A 62 -4.36 -0.34 -4.79
C LEU A 62 -4.19 -1.02 -3.44
N THR A 63 -4.43 -0.32 -2.33
CA THR A 63 -4.37 -0.87 -0.97
C THR A 63 -5.39 -2.01 -0.80
N VAL A 64 -6.64 -1.83 -1.25
CA VAL A 64 -7.66 -2.90 -1.20
C VAL A 64 -7.23 -4.14 -2.00
N GLY A 65 -6.62 -3.93 -3.17
CA GLY A 65 -6.14 -5.03 -4.00
C GLY A 65 -4.97 -5.78 -3.37
N SER A 66 -4.06 -5.08 -2.70
CA SER A 66 -2.80 -5.63 -2.19
C SER A 66 -2.98 -6.51 -0.95
N ILE A 67 -3.91 -6.17 -0.05
CA ILE A 67 -4.23 -6.94 1.16
C ILE A 67 -4.57 -8.41 0.86
N ARG A 68 -5.07 -8.70 -0.35
CA ARG A 68 -5.53 -10.05 -0.72
C ARG A 68 -4.41 -11.04 -1.02
N PHE A 69 -3.18 -10.58 -1.18
CA PHE A 69 -2.11 -11.39 -1.74
C PHE A 69 -0.96 -11.71 -0.78
N ASP A 70 -1.06 -11.31 0.48
CA ASP A 70 -0.08 -11.70 1.49
C ASP A 70 -0.36 -13.10 2.02
N SER A 71 0.48 -14.03 1.59
CA SER A 71 0.54 -15.38 2.14
C SER A 71 1.18 -15.31 3.52
N MET A 72 0.35 -15.27 4.57
CA MET A 72 0.81 -15.37 5.96
C MET A 72 1.75 -16.57 6.19
N SER A 73 1.60 -17.64 5.41
CA SER A 73 2.49 -18.81 5.46
C SER A 73 3.91 -18.48 4.97
N VAL A 74 4.03 -17.78 3.84
CA VAL A 74 5.35 -17.35 3.30
C VAL A 74 6.03 -16.38 4.26
N HIS A 75 5.27 -15.45 4.84
CA HIS A 75 5.81 -14.54 5.87
C HIS A 75 6.32 -15.30 7.09
N PHE A 76 5.52 -16.24 7.60
CA PHE A 76 5.93 -17.07 8.74
C PHE A 76 7.18 -17.90 8.44
N GLU A 77 7.26 -18.54 7.26
CA GLU A 77 8.43 -19.30 6.83
C GLU A 77 9.68 -18.42 6.72
N THR A 78 9.52 -17.20 6.22
CA THR A 78 10.58 -16.18 6.16
C THR A 78 11.05 -15.79 7.57
N LEU A 79 10.13 -15.59 8.51
CA LEU A 79 10.49 -15.29 9.90
C LEU A 79 11.18 -16.48 10.58
N CYS A 80 10.83 -17.71 10.23
CA CYS A 80 11.47 -18.92 10.75
C CYS A 80 12.91 -19.11 10.27
N SER A 81 13.26 -18.59 9.08
CA SER A 81 14.62 -18.71 8.51
C SER A 81 15.59 -17.62 8.98
N LEU A 82 15.16 -16.70 9.84
CA LEU A 82 16.01 -15.61 10.32
C LEU A 82 17.15 -16.09 11.20
N GLU A 83 18.28 -15.37 11.15
CA GLU A 83 19.40 -15.61 12.06
C GLU A 83 19.07 -15.19 13.50
N TYR A 84 19.62 -15.94 14.47
CA TYR A 84 19.48 -15.60 15.89
C TYR A 84 19.96 -14.16 16.15
N GLY A 85 19.14 -13.38 16.85
CA GLY A 85 19.45 -12.00 17.20
C GLY A 85 18.99 -10.97 16.17
N THR A 86 18.46 -11.37 15.01
CA THR A 86 17.91 -10.45 14.00
C THR A 86 16.98 -9.42 14.66
N PRO A 87 17.18 -8.11 14.43
CA PRO A 87 16.31 -7.08 14.98
C PRO A 87 14.92 -7.15 14.37
N LEU A 88 13.91 -7.12 15.24
CA LEU A 88 12.50 -7.25 14.89
C LEU A 88 11.70 -6.14 15.56
N PHE A 89 10.54 -5.83 15.00
CA PHE A 89 9.48 -5.15 15.71
C PHE A 89 8.34 -6.10 15.99
N TYR A 90 7.77 -5.99 17.19
CA TYR A 90 6.64 -6.78 17.64
C TYR A 90 5.48 -5.87 18.02
N MET A 91 4.29 -6.18 17.52
CA MET A 91 3.05 -5.51 17.85
C MET A 91 2.33 -6.24 18.99
N ASP A 92 2.30 -5.59 20.16
CA ASP A 92 1.49 -6.01 21.30
C ASP A 92 0.32 -5.03 21.45
N LYS A 93 -0.87 -5.46 21.01
CA LYS A 93 -2.04 -4.59 20.83
C LYS A 93 -1.64 -3.42 19.90
N LEU A 94 -2.03 -2.20 20.22
CA LEU A 94 -1.67 -0.99 19.48
C LEU A 94 -0.28 -0.45 19.79
N LYS A 95 0.61 -1.26 20.38
CA LYS A 95 1.95 -0.81 20.78
C LYS A 95 3.05 -1.59 20.07
N ARG A 96 3.91 -0.85 19.36
CA ARG A 96 5.13 -1.41 18.78
C ARG A 96 6.22 -1.50 19.83
N LYS A 97 6.79 -2.68 19.99
CA LYS A 97 7.94 -2.97 20.84
C LYS A 97 9.12 -3.40 19.97
N LYS A 98 10.33 -3.10 20.45
CA LYS A 98 11.57 -3.64 19.91
C LYS A 98 11.70 -5.09 20.34
N ALA A 99 12.06 -5.96 19.43
CA ALA A 99 12.25 -7.38 19.67
C ALA A 99 13.54 -7.84 18.98
N ARG A 100 14.05 -9.00 19.40
CA ARG A 100 15.06 -9.73 18.62
C ARG A 100 14.61 -11.16 18.42
N PHE A 101 14.85 -11.69 17.23
CA PHE A 101 14.62 -13.09 16.94
C PHE A 101 15.46 -13.96 17.88
N ALA A 102 14.84 -14.97 18.49
CA ALA A 102 15.46 -15.86 19.46
C ALA A 102 15.39 -17.34 19.05
N GLY A 103 14.98 -17.62 17.81
CA GLY A 103 14.88 -18.97 17.23
C GLY A 103 13.44 -19.37 16.94
N THR A 104 13.28 -20.63 16.52
CA THR A 104 11.98 -21.30 16.34
C THR A 104 11.90 -22.49 17.28
N GLU A 105 10.79 -22.62 17.99
CA GLU A 105 10.57 -23.69 18.97
C GLU A 105 9.08 -24.10 18.93
N GLU A 106 8.74 -25.27 19.47
CA GLU A 106 7.33 -25.64 19.65
C GLU A 106 6.66 -24.75 20.69
N HIS A 107 5.48 -24.22 20.36
CA HIS A 107 4.70 -23.38 21.25
C HIS A 107 4.29 -24.19 22.49
N PRO A 108 4.60 -23.75 23.72
CA PRO A 108 4.43 -24.57 24.93
C PRO A 108 2.97 -24.94 25.24
N VAL A 109 2.01 -24.19 24.69
CA VAL A 109 0.56 -24.42 24.89
C VAL A 109 -0.12 -25.08 23.69
N PHE A 110 0.34 -24.80 22.47
CA PHE A 110 -0.37 -25.20 21.24
C PHE A 110 0.33 -26.36 20.52
N ASN A 111 1.56 -26.69 20.92
CA ASN A 111 2.35 -27.78 20.35
C ASN A 111 2.51 -27.68 18.82
N GLU A 112 2.66 -26.45 18.34
CA GLU A 112 2.93 -26.12 16.93
C GLU A 112 4.21 -25.30 16.83
N LEU A 113 4.88 -25.32 15.68
CA LEU A 113 6.07 -24.50 15.45
C LEU A 113 5.72 -23.01 15.62
N ALA A 114 6.49 -22.30 16.45
CA ALA A 114 6.33 -20.89 16.71
C ALA A 114 7.67 -20.14 16.64
N ILE A 115 7.58 -18.85 16.37
CA ILE A 115 8.72 -17.94 16.39
C ILE A 115 8.93 -17.49 17.84
N LYS A 116 10.14 -17.67 18.36
CA LYS A 116 10.52 -17.17 19.67
C LYS A 116 11.16 -15.80 19.50
N ILE A 117 10.63 -14.79 20.16
CA ILE A 117 11.20 -13.44 20.20
C ILE A 117 11.61 -13.07 21.62
N ARG A 118 12.63 -12.21 21.74
CA ARG A 118 13.06 -11.62 23.00
C ARG A 118 12.71 -10.14 23.05
N LEU A 119 12.06 -9.71 24.12
CA LEU A 119 11.56 -8.35 24.32
C LEU A 119 12.42 -7.55 25.31
N GLU A 120 13.25 -8.19 26.12
CA GLU A 120 14.10 -7.54 27.13
C GLU A 120 15.56 -7.95 27.01
N SER A 121 16.44 -7.12 27.57
CA SER A 121 17.85 -7.48 27.71
C SER A 121 18.01 -8.71 28.61
N LYS A 122 19.09 -9.48 28.43
CA LYS A 122 19.41 -10.61 29.32
C LYS A 122 19.63 -10.15 30.78
N GLU A 123 20.20 -8.96 30.96
CA GLU A 123 20.47 -8.37 32.27
C GLU A 123 19.18 -8.02 33.03
N SER A 124 18.08 -7.79 32.30
CA SER A 124 16.78 -7.42 32.86
C SER A 124 15.81 -8.58 33.03
N GLY A 125 16.27 -9.83 32.84
CA GLY A 125 15.45 -11.04 32.96
C GLY A 125 15.19 -11.73 31.62
N GLY A 126 15.39 -11.04 30.50
CA GLY A 126 15.38 -11.65 29.17
C GLY A 126 14.02 -12.19 28.74
N LEU A 127 12.92 -11.48 29.08
CA LEU A 127 11.56 -11.86 28.70
C LEU A 127 11.47 -12.28 27.22
N THR A 128 10.92 -13.48 26.99
CA THR A 128 10.65 -14.03 25.65
C THR A 128 9.17 -14.27 25.43
N GLU A 129 8.74 -14.21 24.18
CA GLU A 129 7.38 -14.54 23.75
C GLU A 129 7.41 -15.51 22.57
N TYR A 130 6.41 -16.39 22.49
CA TYR A 130 6.22 -17.32 21.38
C TYR A 130 5.09 -16.81 20.48
N ILE A 131 5.37 -16.66 19.20
CA ILE A 131 4.45 -16.15 18.19
C ILE A 131 4.05 -17.29 17.27
N ALA A 132 2.80 -17.72 17.42
CA ALA A 132 2.16 -18.71 16.57
C ALA A 132 2.04 -18.22 15.11
N ARG A 133 1.88 -19.18 14.17
CA ARG A 133 1.77 -18.88 12.74
C ARG A 133 0.67 -17.87 12.41
N ASN A 134 -0.50 -18.02 13.02
CA ASN A 134 -1.64 -17.11 12.81
C ASN A 134 -1.42 -15.68 13.32
N ARG A 135 -0.36 -15.46 14.12
CA ARG A 135 0.05 -14.16 14.69
C ARG A 135 1.35 -13.64 14.08
N ALA A 136 1.88 -14.28 13.04
CA ALA A 136 3.15 -13.91 12.41
C ALA A 136 3.15 -12.46 11.87
N HIS A 137 1.99 -11.96 11.46
CA HIS A 137 1.80 -10.57 11.00
C HIS A 137 2.16 -9.53 12.08
N LEU A 138 2.12 -9.90 13.37
CA LEU A 138 2.52 -9.00 14.46
C LEU A 138 4.03 -8.77 14.54
N VAL A 139 4.83 -9.49 13.74
CA VAL A 139 6.29 -9.41 13.73
C VAL A 139 6.76 -8.93 12.36
N SER A 140 7.62 -7.91 12.36
CA SER A 140 8.27 -7.38 11.17
C SER A 140 9.79 -7.30 11.36
N VAL A 141 10.54 -7.61 10.31
CA VAL A 141 12.00 -7.45 10.26
C VAL A 141 12.34 -5.97 10.08
N THR A 142 13.46 -5.53 10.64
CA THR A 142 13.96 -4.18 10.43
C THR A 142 15.47 -4.19 10.21
N GLU A 143 15.95 -3.29 9.36
CA GLU A 143 17.39 -3.09 9.15
C GLU A 143 18.02 -2.25 10.28
N GLN A 144 17.19 -1.57 11.08
CA GLN A 144 17.68 -0.73 12.16
C GLN A 144 18.14 -1.59 13.34
N ASP A 145 19.45 -1.62 13.59
CA ASP A 145 19.97 -2.28 14.77
C ASP A 145 19.69 -1.46 16.06
N PHE A 146 19.43 -2.16 17.17
CA PHE A 146 19.16 -1.53 18.47
C PHE A 146 19.40 -2.47 19.65
N THR A 147 19.65 -1.91 20.83
CA THR A 147 19.65 -2.68 22.08
C THR A 147 18.23 -2.81 22.63
N LEU A 148 17.93 -3.97 23.23
CA LEU A 148 16.66 -4.17 23.94
C LEU A 148 16.76 -3.51 25.32
N PRO A 149 15.86 -2.57 25.67
CA PRO A 149 15.84 -2.02 27.02
C PRO A 149 15.25 -3.03 28.00
N GLY A 150 15.46 -2.81 29.30
CA GLY A 150 14.92 -3.68 30.35
C GLY A 150 13.42 -3.58 30.56
N ASN A 151 12.79 -2.48 30.14
CA ASN A 151 11.35 -2.29 30.20
C ASN A 151 10.88 -1.47 29.00
N GLN A 152 9.89 -1.97 28.26
CA GLN A 152 9.35 -1.29 27.07
C GLN A 152 7.90 -0.92 27.25
N LYS A 153 7.61 0.40 27.24
CA LYS A 153 6.22 0.88 27.15
C LYS A 153 5.61 0.65 25.76
N GLY A 154 6.45 0.58 24.72
CA GLY A 154 6.07 0.52 23.32
C GLY A 154 5.63 1.88 22.76
N TYR A 155 5.62 2.00 21.43
CA TYR A 155 5.12 3.17 20.70
C TYR A 155 3.66 2.95 20.27
N SER A 156 2.76 3.87 20.62
CA SER A 156 1.34 3.75 20.27
C SER A 156 1.13 4.04 18.78
N ILE A 157 0.40 3.17 18.11
CA ILE A 157 -0.08 3.41 16.74
C ILE A 157 -1.46 4.06 16.83
N ASP A 158 -1.63 5.18 16.13
CA ASP A 158 -2.92 5.82 15.96
C ASP A 158 -3.60 5.25 14.70
N ALA A 159 -4.69 4.53 14.90
CA ALA A 159 -5.43 3.89 13.83
C ALA A 159 -6.89 3.70 14.20
N ASN A 160 -7.78 3.99 13.25
CA ASN A 160 -9.21 3.71 13.36
C ASN A 160 -9.49 2.25 13.01
N LEU A 161 -9.34 1.35 13.99
CA LEU A 161 -9.50 -0.10 13.80
C LEU A 161 -10.91 -0.48 13.35
N ASP A 162 -11.94 0.23 13.82
CA ASP A 162 -13.33 -0.06 13.45
C ASP A 162 -13.56 0.23 11.96
N LEU A 163 -13.04 1.36 11.47
CA LEU A 163 -13.08 1.69 10.04
C LEU A 163 -12.34 0.66 9.20
N ILE A 164 -11.12 0.30 9.58
CA ILE A 164 -10.29 -0.67 8.88
C ILE A 164 -11.01 -2.04 8.82
N SER A 165 -11.49 -2.54 9.96
CA SER A 165 -12.19 -3.82 10.04
C SER A 165 -13.44 -3.84 9.16
N ILE A 166 -14.28 -2.80 9.24
CA ILE A 166 -15.53 -2.73 8.49
C ILE A 166 -15.29 -2.57 6.99
N PHE A 167 -14.34 -1.70 6.59
CA PHE A 167 -14.04 -1.38 5.20
C PHE A 167 -13.40 -2.55 4.46
N PHE A 168 -12.37 -3.16 5.04
CA PHE A 168 -11.67 -4.28 4.42
C PHE A 168 -12.34 -5.63 4.71
N GLY A 169 -13.30 -5.66 5.64
CA GLY A 169 -13.96 -6.88 6.08
C GLY A 169 -13.02 -7.84 6.82
N LEU A 170 -12.09 -7.28 7.60
CA LEU A 170 -11.10 -8.04 8.35
C LEU A 170 -11.63 -8.41 9.73
N ASP A 171 -11.51 -9.69 10.08
CA ASP A 171 -11.78 -10.19 11.43
C ASP A 171 -10.73 -9.66 12.44
N ASP A 172 -9.49 -9.47 11.97
CA ASP A 172 -8.40 -8.90 12.76
C ASP A 172 -7.77 -7.69 12.04
N PRO A 173 -8.23 -6.45 12.32
CA PRO A 173 -7.63 -5.25 11.74
C PRO A 173 -6.20 -4.99 12.21
N MET A 174 -5.72 -5.67 13.27
CA MET A 174 -4.33 -5.56 13.70
C MET A 174 -3.37 -6.09 12.63
N SER A 175 -3.76 -7.11 11.89
CA SER A 175 -2.97 -7.67 10.78
C SER A 175 -2.67 -6.64 9.70
N PHE A 176 -3.60 -5.73 9.43
CA PHE A 176 -3.40 -4.64 8.49
C PHE A 176 -2.39 -3.62 9.03
N ILE A 177 -2.57 -3.12 10.27
CA ILE A 177 -1.72 -2.05 10.80
C ILE A 177 -0.34 -2.51 11.31
N SER A 178 -0.14 -3.82 11.49
CA SER A 178 1.15 -4.37 11.91
C SER A 178 2.08 -4.61 10.73
N ASN A 179 1.51 -4.88 9.55
CA ASN A 179 2.22 -5.04 8.31
C ASN A 179 2.53 -3.67 7.71
N SER A 180 3.81 -3.42 7.43
CA SER A 180 4.22 -2.24 6.68
C SER A 180 4.67 -2.69 5.31
N SER A 181 4.00 -2.22 4.27
CA SER A 181 4.31 -2.54 2.88
C SER A 181 4.33 -1.28 2.05
N TYR A 182 5.09 -1.30 0.96
CA TYR A 182 5.00 -0.25 -0.04
C TYR A 182 4.10 -0.70 -1.18
N ASP A 183 2.80 -0.91 -0.93
CA ASP A 183 1.87 -1.36 -1.98
C ASP A 183 1.82 -0.33 -3.14
N SER A 184 1.94 0.95 -2.79
CA SER A 184 1.98 2.02 -3.77
C SER A 184 2.84 3.21 -3.35
N LEU A 185 3.20 4.02 -4.35
CA LEU A 185 3.89 5.29 -4.18
C LEU A 185 3.15 6.38 -4.95
N ILE A 186 2.84 7.50 -4.30
CA ILE A 186 2.32 8.68 -4.99
C ILE A 186 3.45 9.67 -5.24
N VAL A 187 3.62 10.11 -6.48
CA VAL A 187 4.58 11.15 -6.88
C VAL A 187 3.81 12.36 -7.36
N GLY A 188 3.83 13.46 -6.60
CA GLY A 188 3.05 14.65 -6.92
C GLY A 188 3.33 15.84 -6.01
N THR A 189 2.31 16.66 -5.74
CA THR A 189 2.42 17.79 -4.80
C THR A 189 2.05 17.33 -3.40
N LEU A 190 3.05 17.15 -2.53
CA LEU A 190 2.87 16.56 -1.20
C LEU A 190 1.78 17.26 -0.37
N THR A 191 1.72 18.60 -0.40
CA THR A 191 0.72 19.36 0.36
C THR A 191 -0.69 19.06 -0.12
N THR A 192 -0.93 19.14 -1.43
CA THR A 192 -2.23 18.84 -2.04
C THR A 192 -2.68 17.42 -1.74
N ILE A 193 -1.84 16.41 -1.99
CA ILE A 193 -2.19 15.00 -1.75
C ILE A 193 -2.44 14.75 -0.25
N SER A 194 -1.64 15.35 0.62
CA SER A 194 -1.83 15.21 2.07
C SER A 194 -3.15 15.83 2.53
N GLU A 195 -3.52 16.99 1.99
CA GLU A 195 -4.79 17.65 2.27
C GLU A 195 -5.97 16.82 1.77
N GLU A 196 -5.89 16.28 0.55
CA GLU A 196 -6.90 15.37 0.03
C GLU A 196 -7.09 14.18 0.96
N LEU A 197 -6.01 13.50 1.35
CA LEU A 197 -6.12 12.30 2.21
C LEU A 197 -6.70 12.62 3.60
N LYS A 198 -6.29 13.74 4.21
CA LYS A 198 -6.70 14.14 5.56
C LYS A 198 -8.12 14.70 5.61
N ASN A 199 -8.51 15.46 4.59
CA ASN A 199 -9.77 16.21 4.62
C ASN A 199 -10.94 15.42 4.04
N THR A 200 -10.70 14.41 3.20
CA THR A 200 -11.80 13.57 2.69
C THR A 200 -12.27 12.62 3.78
N ARG A 201 -13.42 12.95 4.38
CA ARG A 201 -14.10 12.10 5.37
C ARG A 201 -14.98 11.07 4.69
N PHE A 202 -14.97 9.86 5.23
CA PHE A 202 -15.76 8.72 4.79
C PHE A 202 -16.64 8.20 5.92
N LEU A 203 -17.77 7.63 5.52
CA LEU A 203 -18.67 6.85 6.35
C LEU A 203 -18.84 5.49 5.67
N VAL A 204 -18.58 4.43 6.42
CA VAL A 204 -18.72 3.04 5.95
C VAL A 204 -19.78 2.36 6.80
N GLU A 205 -20.74 1.71 6.14
CA GLU A 205 -21.89 1.08 6.82
C GLU A 205 -21.99 -0.40 6.51
N ARG A 206 -21.82 -1.29 7.50
CA ARG A 206 -21.99 -2.74 7.31
C ARG A 206 -22.99 -3.29 8.32
N GLY A 207 -24.18 -3.67 7.82
CA GLY A 207 -25.30 -4.03 8.69
C GLY A 207 -25.74 -2.81 9.51
N ASN A 208 -25.74 -2.94 10.84
CA ASN A 208 -26.12 -1.86 11.77
C ASN A 208 -24.92 -1.06 12.29
N VAL A 209 -23.70 -1.40 11.88
CA VAL A 209 -22.50 -0.71 12.35
C VAL A 209 -22.10 0.35 11.32
N ARG A 210 -21.86 1.56 11.83
CA ARG A 210 -21.44 2.73 11.06
C ARG A 210 -20.18 3.29 11.70
N THR A 211 -19.18 3.56 10.87
CA THR A 211 -17.93 4.14 11.33
C THR A 211 -17.45 5.20 10.36
N GLU A 212 -16.87 6.25 10.93
CA GLU A 212 -16.37 7.41 10.20
C GLU A 212 -14.85 7.47 10.30
N GLY A 213 -14.22 8.02 9.27
CA GLY A 213 -12.80 8.37 9.30
C GLY A 213 -12.36 9.07 8.02
N THR A 214 -11.09 8.92 7.65
CA THR A 214 -10.46 9.62 6.52
C THR A 214 -9.78 8.64 5.56
N LEU A 215 -9.30 9.10 4.40
CA LEU A 215 -8.46 8.25 3.55
C LEU A 215 -7.13 7.92 4.23
N VAL A 216 -6.60 8.76 5.11
CA VAL A 216 -5.36 8.45 5.85
C VAL A 216 -5.50 7.15 6.62
N ASP A 217 -6.67 6.90 7.22
CA ASP A 217 -6.93 5.70 8.01
C ASP A 217 -6.85 4.41 7.18
N LEU A 218 -7.25 4.49 5.91
CA LEU A 218 -7.36 3.36 4.98
C LEU A 218 -6.11 3.20 4.10
N VAL A 219 -5.62 4.28 3.51
CA VAL A 219 -4.44 4.32 2.61
C VAL A 219 -3.13 4.21 3.39
N ARG A 220 -3.13 4.75 4.62
CA ARG A 220 -2.00 4.70 5.55
C ARG A 220 -0.68 5.17 4.93
N PRO A 221 -0.60 6.42 4.45
CA PRO A 221 0.62 6.97 3.86
C PRO A 221 1.69 7.21 4.93
N ARG A 222 2.88 6.63 4.74
CA ARG A 222 4.00 6.63 5.68
C ARG A 222 4.37 8.02 6.19
N CYS A 223 4.45 9.01 5.29
CA CYS A 223 4.79 10.38 5.67
C CYS A 223 3.77 11.05 6.61
N LEU A 224 2.55 10.52 6.74
CA LEU A 224 1.51 11.07 7.62
C LEU A 224 1.30 10.26 8.90
N ILE A 225 1.55 8.95 8.87
CA ILE A 225 1.31 8.06 10.03
C ILE A 225 2.59 7.58 10.73
N GLY A 226 3.75 7.76 10.09
CA GLY A 226 5.05 7.28 10.57
C GLY A 226 5.51 5.98 9.88
N GLU A 227 6.57 5.38 10.41
CA GLU A 227 7.28 4.23 9.81
C GLU A 227 6.62 2.87 10.11
N ILE A 228 5.33 2.84 10.48
CA ILE A 228 4.64 1.60 10.92
C ILE A 228 3.22 1.58 10.37
N GLY A 229 2.81 0.39 9.91
CA GLY A 229 1.46 0.14 9.45
C GLY A 229 1.11 0.99 8.24
N PHE A 230 2.12 1.32 7.43
CA PHE A 230 1.94 2.05 6.19
C PHE A 230 1.78 1.09 5.03
N HIS A 231 1.00 1.50 4.04
CA HIS A 231 0.80 0.76 2.78
C HIS A 231 1.18 1.61 1.56
N THR A 232 1.36 2.90 1.77
CA THR A 232 1.63 3.88 0.73
C THR A 232 2.73 4.82 1.20
N ASP A 233 3.51 5.37 0.26
CA ASP A 233 4.31 6.56 0.52
C ASP A 233 3.97 7.71 -0.43
N ILE A 234 4.35 8.92 -0.07
CA ILE A 234 4.13 10.12 -0.88
C ILE A 234 5.45 10.86 -1.04
N ILE A 235 5.88 11.05 -2.28
CA ILE A 235 7.08 11.79 -2.63
C ILE A 235 6.70 13.04 -3.41
N SER A 236 7.36 14.15 -3.06
CA SER A 236 7.22 15.39 -3.80
C SER A 236 7.93 15.29 -5.14
N SER A 237 7.23 15.67 -6.22
CA SER A 237 7.80 15.82 -7.58
C SER A 237 8.94 16.84 -7.67
N THR A 238 9.12 17.68 -6.65
CA THR A 238 10.20 18.67 -6.60
C THR A 238 11.43 18.21 -5.81
N SER A 239 11.31 17.13 -5.04
CA SER A 239 12.45 16.56 -4.34
C SER A 239 13.45 16.07 -5.38
N SER A 240 14.70 16.52 -5.28
CA SER A 240 15.80 16.08 -6.12
C SER A 240 16.02 14.59 -5.89
N SER A 241 15.44 13.77 -6.77
CA SER A 241 15.67 12.33 -6.93
C SER A 241 16.09 11.65 -5.62
N GLY A 242 15.21 11.70 -4.62
CA GLY A 242 15.36 10.79 -3.49
C GLY A 242 15.13 9.42 -4.09
N SER A 243 16.22 8.70 -4.39
CA SER A 243 16.16 7.31 -4.82
C SER A 243 15.13 6.63 -3.93
N ILE A 244 14.18 5.94 -4.57
CA ILE A 244 13.23 5.09 -3.86
C ILE A 244 14.02 4.38 -2.76
N LYS A 245 13.63 4.57 -1.49
CA LYS A 245 14.38 3.96 -0.38
C LYS A 245 14.52 2.46 -0.69
N SER A 246 15.68 1.89 -0.37
CA SER A 246 15.88 0.44 -0.42
C SER A 246 14.67 -0.27 0.19
N GLY A 247 14.09 -1.23 -0.53
CA GLY A 247 12.92 -1.99 -0.07
C GLY A 247 11.56 -1.66 -0.71
N PHE A 248 11.51 -0.81 -1.74
CA PHE A 248 10.31 -0.72 -2.58
C PHE A 248 10.26 -1.91 -3.54
N ASP A 249 9.19 -2.67 -3.46
CA ASP A 249 9.01 -3.89 -4.25
C ASP A 249 8.81 -3.49 -5.73
N PRO A 250 9.51 -4.11 -6.68
CA PRO A 250 9.17 -3.96 -8.10
C PRO A 250 7.68 -4.19 -8.38
N ALA A 251 6.98 -5.02 -7.60
CA ALA A 251 5.54 -5.28 -7.67
C ALA A 251 4.66 -4.20 -7.02
N SER A 252 5.23 -3.07 -6.62
CA SER A 252 4.51 -1.86 -6.23
C SER A 252 4.05 -1.06 -7.45
N VAL A 253 3.01 -0.25 -7.27
CA VAL A 253 2.49 0.65 -8.31
C VAL A 253 2.82 2.10 -7.99
N VAL A 254 3.35 2.83 -8.98
CA VAL A 254 3.66 4.25 -8.87
C VAL A 254 2.53 5.07 -9.48
N VAL A 255 1.86 5.87 -8.67
CA VAL A 255 0.82 6.82 -9.09
C VAL A 255 1.48 8.19 -9.28
N ILE A 256 1.62 8.60 -10.53
CA ILE A 256 2.21 9.89 -10.90
C ILE A 256 1.09 10.90 -11.08
N ASP A 257 1.02 11.87 -10.17
CA ASP A 257 -0.05 12.85 -10.04
C ASP A 257 0.36 14.22 -10.61
N GLY A 258 -0.03 14.48 -11.85
CA GLY A 258 0.21 15.74 -12.57
C GLY A 258 1.27 15.65 -13.68
N ALA A 259 1.15 16.54 -14.66
CA ALA A 259 2.05 16.65 -15.81
C ALA A 259 3.47 17.04 -15.39
N ASN A 260 3.61 17.94 -14.40
CA ASN A 260 4.92 18.32 -13.87
C ASN A 260 5.63 17.15 -13.18
N ALA A 261 4.90 16.30 -12.45
CA ALA A 261 5.48 15.12 -11.81
C ALA A 261 5.96 14.14 -12.88
N PHE A 262 5.11 13.83 -13.86
CA PHE A 262 5.46 12.94 -14.96
C PHE A 262 6.71 13.38 -15.72
N LEU A 263 6.76 14.63 -16.17
CA LEU A 263 7.90 15.16 -16.93
C LEU A 263 9.23 15.12 -16.17
N ARG A 264 9.19 15.08 -14.84
CA ARG A 264 10.39 15.04 -13.99
C ARG A 264 10.84 13.63 -13.66
N THR A 265 9.89 12.74 -13.40
CA THR A 265 10.19 11.47 -12.72
C THR A 265 9.83 10.23 -13.53
N ASN A 266 9.24 10.35 -14.73
CA ASN A 266 8.81 9.17 -15.49
C ASN A 266 9.93 8.12 -15.68
N MET A 267 11.14 8.59 -15.97
CA MET A 267 12.32 7.73 -16.17
C MET A 267 12.77 7.03 -14.89
N ASP A 268 12.59 7.66 -13.72
CA ASP A 268 13.02 7.10 -12.43
C ASP A 268 12.19 5.87 -12.03
N TYR A 269 11.00 5.71 -12.62
CA TYR A 269 10.03 4.67 -12.27
C TYR A 269 9.69 3.76 -13.46
N SER A 270 10.51 3.72 -14.51
CA SER A 270 10.24 2.96 -15.74
C SER A 270 10.10 1.44 -15.53
N ASP A 271 10.70 0.93 -14.45
CA ASP A 271 10.72 -0.50 -14.11
C ASP A 271 9.50 -0.95 -13.30
N HIS A 272 8.60 -0.02 -12.97
CA HIS A 272 7.42 -0.27 -12.15
C HIS A 272 6.14 -0.11 -12.98
N SER A 273 5.04 -0.66 -12.49
CA SER A 273 3.74 -0.26 -13.02
C SER A 273 3.46 1.19 -12.66
N GLN A 274 2.95 1.93 -13.62
CA GLN A 274 2.69 3.35 -13.49
C GLN A 274 1.22 3.64 -13.78
N ILE A 275 0.61 4.49 -12.95
CA ILE A 275 -0.67 5.12 -13.24
C ILE A 275 -0.43 6.63 -13.26
N VAL A 276 -0.45 7.21 -14.46
CA VAL A 276 -0.15 8.63 -14.69
C VAL A 276 -1.46 9.40 -14.87
N ILE A 277 -1.61 10.47 -14.10
CA ILE A 277 -2.81 11.31 -14.10
C ILE A 277 -2.44 12.70 -14.59
N PHE A 278 -3.08 13.13 -15.66
CA PHE A 278 -2.92 14.45 -16.25
C PHE A 278 -4.18 15.29 -16.02
N ASP A 279 -3.99 16.46 -15.41
CA ASP A 279 -4.99 17.51 -15.35
C ASP A 279 -4.86 18.42 -16.57
N ARG A 280 -5.94 18.57 -17.32
CA ARG A 280 -5.97 19.41 -18.55
C ARG A 280 -5.77 20.89 -18.28
N SER A 281 -5.98 21.35 -17.05
CA SER A 281 -5.76 22.74 -16.66
C SER A 281 -4.30 23.04 -16.34
N GLU A 282 -3.43 22.03 -16.21
CA GLU A 282 -2.02 22.25 -15.88
C GLU A 282 -1.24 22.86 -17.05
N ARG A 283 -0.37 23.83 -16.73
CA ARG A 283 0.45 24.55 -17.72
C ARG A 283 1.29 23.65 -18.63
N LYS A 284 1.78 22.51 -18.10
CA LYS A 284 2.63 21.57 -18.85
C LYS A 284 1.88 20.35 -19.39
N TYR A 285 0.55 20.39 -19.39
CA TYR A 285 -0.28 19.28 -19.85
C TYR A 285 0.09 18.83 -21.27
N GLN A 286 0.20 19.77 -22.21
CA GLN A 286 0.49 19.42 -23.61
C GLN A 286 1.88 18.80 -23.81
N ASP A 287 2.89 19.29 -23.08
CA ASP A 287 4.24 18.73 -23.13
C ASP A 287 4.23 17.27 -22.64
N ALA A 288 3.54 17.00 -21.53
CA ALA A 288 3.44 15.67 -20.95
C ALA A 288 2.66 14.69 -21.85
N ILE A 289 1.54 15.13 -22.45
CA ILE A 289 0.79 14.33 -23.42
C ILE A 289 1.62 14.04 -24.67
N THR A 290 2.39 15.01 -25.15
CA THR A 290 3.29 14.81 -26.29
C THR A 290 4.32 13.74 -25.98
N LEU A 291 4.97 13.82 -24.82
CA LEU A 291 5.98 12.85 -24.39
C LEU A 291 5.39 11.45 -24.25
N ILE A 292 4.25 11.29 -23.55
CA ILE A 292 3.68 9.95 -23.33
C ILE A 292 3.18 9.31 -24.64
N ASN A 293 2.69 10.11 -25.58
CA ASN A 293 2.32 9.63 -26.90
C ASN A 293 3.56 9.20 -27.71
N GLN A 294 4.67 9.94 -27.61
CA GLN A 294 5.94 9.53 -28.24
C GLN A 294 6.43 8.21 -27.65
N GLU A 295 6.40 8.05 -26.32
CA GLU A 295 6.74 6.79 -25.66
C GLU A 295 5.84 5.64 -26.11
N TYR A 296 4.53 5.88 -26.24
CA TYR A 296 3.59 4.90 -26.77
C TYR A 296 3.92 4.46 -28.20
N LEU A 297 4.26 5.41 -29.08
CA LEU A 297 4.58 5.13 -30.48
C LEU A 297 5.92 4.39 -30.66
N LEU A 298 6.89 4.66 -29.77
CA LEU A 298 8.22 4.03 -29.82
C LEU A 298 8.27 2.70 -29.08
N GLY A 299 7.35 2.46 -28.13
CA GLY A 299 7.31 1.24 -27.35
C GLY A 299 6.62 0.08 -28.06
N ASN A 300 7.19 -1.12 -27.92
CA ASN A 300 6.56 -2.37 -28.34
C ASN A 300 5.53 -2.84 -27.30
N PHE A 301 4.51 -2.02 -27.04
CA PHE A 301 3.50 -2.36 -26.03
C PHE A 301 2.43 -3.30 -26.59
N GLU A 302 2.10 -4.33 -25.82
CA GLU A 302 0.91 -5.11 -26.09
C GLU A 302 -0.33 -4.36 -25.59
N LYS A 303 -1.44 -4.48 -26.33
CA LYS A 303 -2.72 -3.98 -25.85
C LYS A 303 -3.26 -5.00 -24.84
N PRO A 304 -3.37 -4.66 -23.54
CA PRO A 304 -3.92 -5.59 -22.57
C PRO A 304 -5.39 -5.88 -22.91
N ASN A 305 -5.88 -7.03 -22.46
CA ASN A 305 -7.29 -7.33 -22.54
C ASN A 305 -8.07 -6.39 -21.59
N LEU A 306 -8.59 -5.29 -22.14
CA LEU A 306 -9.38 -4.29 -21.42
C LEU A 306 -10.72 -4.84 -20.91
N ASP A 307 -11.11 -6.04 -21.34
CA ASP A 307 -12.31 -6.70 -20.88
C ASP A 307 -12.30 -7.00 -19.37
N VAL A 308 -11.15 -6.88 -18.70
CA VAL A 308 -11.05 -7.13 -17.27
C VAL A 308 -11.42 -5.91 -16.42
N ILE A 309 -11.39 -4.69 -16.98
CA ILE A 309 -11.84 -3.45 -16.30
C ILE A 309 -13.38 -3.25 -16.47
N LYS A 310 -14.08 -4.29 -16.93
CA LYS A 310 -15.46 -4.25 -17.39
C LYS A 310 -16.57 -3.79 -16.43
N PRO A 311 -16.43 -3.60 -15.09
CA PRO A 311 -17.54 -3.07 -14.32
C PRO A 311 -17.64 -1.53 -14.26
N THR A 312 -16.64 -0.74 -14.66
CA THR A 312 -16.72 0.72 -14.57
C THR A 312 -16.66 1.42 -15.93
N LYS A 313 -17.83 1.86 -16.43
CA LYS A 313 -17.97 2.98 -17.38
C LYS A 313 -16.92 4.08 -17.12
N ILE A 314 -16.22 4.52 -18.15
CA ILE A 314 -15.26 5.62 -18.00
C ILE A 314 -16.05 6.91 -17.69
N PRO A 315 -15.68 7.70 -16.67
CA PRO A 315 -16.38 8.94 -16.36
C PRO A 315 -16.37 9.91 -17.54
N SER A 316 -17.44 10.70 -17.67
CA SER A 316 -17.53 11.67 -18.76
C SER A 316 -16.34 12.64 -18.73
N GLY A 317 -15.75 12.88 -19.90
CA GLY A 317 -14.59 13.76 -20.04
C GLY A 317 -13.26 13.16 -19.63
N VAL A 318 -13.21 11.96 -19.02
CA VAL A 318 -11.95 11.24 -18.76
C VAL A 318 -11.52 10.49 -20.02
N LEU A 319 -10.28 10.72 -20.45
CA LEU A 319 -9.61 9.93 -21.46
C LEU A 319 -8.63 8.98 -20.77
N PHE A 320 -8.52 7.77 -21.31
CA PHE A 320 -7.84 6.67 -20.65
C PHE A 320 -7.15 5.77 -21.68
N SER A 321 -5.93 5.36 -21.37
CA SER A 321 -5.19 4.35 -22.14
C SER A 321 -4.42 3.43 -21.21
N ILE A 322 -4.21 2.18 -21.63
CA ILE A 322 -3.37 1.23 -20.93
C ILE A 322 -2.44 0.56 -21.93
N THR A 323 -1.20 0.42 -21.50
CA THR A 323 -0.19 -0.43 -22.12
C THR A 323 0.30 -1.44 -21.12
N THR A 324 0.73 -2.59 -21.61
CA THR A 324 1.30 -3.63 -20.77
C THR A 324 2.60 -4.13 -21.36
N GLU A 325 3.48 -4.57 -20.47
CA GLU A 325 4.71 -5.29 -20.77
C GLU A 325 4.75 -6.50 -19.84
N GLN A 326 5.02 -7.70 -20.37
CA GLN A 326 5.16 -8.87 -19.52
C GLN A 326 6.38 -8.65 -18.62
N ARG A 327 6.23 -8.86 -17.30
CA ARG A 327 7.42 -8.88 -16.45
C ARG A 327 8.26 -10.06 -16.92
N GLY A 328 9.50 -9.81 -17.33
CA GLY A 328 10.46 -10.89 -17.51
C GLY A 328 10.42 -11.75 -16.26
N VAL A 329 10.27 -13.07 -16.42
CA VAL A 329 10.15 -14.00 -15.29
C VAL A 329 11.28 -13.68 -14.34
N TYR A 330 10.96 -13.04 -13.23
CA TYR A 330 11.93 -12.83 -12.16
C TYR A 330 12.22 -14.25 -11.67
N SER A 331 13.33 -14.84 -12.11
CA SER A 331 13.88 -16.10 -11.58
C SER A 331 14.40 -15.93 -10.15
N GLY A 332 13.85 -14.96 -9.41
CA GLY A 332 14.17 -14.61 -8.03
C GLY A 332 13.26 -15.29 -7.01
N ALA A 333 12.70 -16.46 -7.32
CA ALA A 333 12.63 -17.47 -6.27
C ALA A 333 14.09 -17.80 -5.98
N ALA A 334 14.63 -17.26 -4.89
CA ALA A 334 15.95 -17.59 -4.43
C ALA A 334 16.05 -19.12 -4.33
N GLU A 335 16.73 -19.75 -5.29
CA GLU A 335 17.48 -20.97 -5.02
C GLU A 335 18.61 -20.56 -4.06
N THR A 336 18.26 -20.37 -2.79
CA THR A 336 19.22 -20.37 -1.69
C THR A 336 19.64 -21.82 -1.47
N TYR A 337 20.88 -22.11 -1.85
CA TYR A 337 21.64 -23.29 -1.42
C TYR A 337 21.88 -23.29 0.09
#